data_AF-A0A920QAJ6-F1
#
_entry.id   AF-A0A920QAJ6-F1
#
_cell.length_a   1.000
_cell.length_b   1.000
_cell.length_c   1.000
_cell.angle_alpha   90.00
_cell.angle_beta   90.00
_cell.angle_gamma   90.00
#
_symmetry.space_group_name_H-M   'P 1'
#
loop_
_entity.id
_entity.type
_entity.pdbx_description
1 polymer ?
#
loop_
_entity_poly.entity_id
_entity_poly.type
_entity_poly.pdbx_seq_one_letter_code
_entity_poly.pdbx_strand_id
1 'polypeptide(L)' 'MPNAFSISGKKNPTLTIATRGSTLALWQANWVREKILEQHSEINVVLLTVTTAGDLTNSNP' A
#
# COMPACT_ATOMS: atom_id res chain seq x y z
N MET A 1 16.17 39.99 -0.20
CA MET A 1 16.86 38.72 0.10
C MET A 1 15.79 37.64 0.25
N PRO A 2 15.76 36.59 -0.58
CA PRO A 2 14.80 35.51 -0.40
C PRO A 2 15.27 34.57 0.73
N ASN A 3 14.34 34.24 1.62
CA ASN A 3 14.55 33.49 2.86
C ASN A 3 14.98 32.03 2.57
N ALA A 4 16.15 31.61 3.07
CA ALA A 4 16.79 30.32 2.78
C ALA A 4 16.26 29.12 3.60
N PHE A 5 15.06 29.20 4.18
CA PHE A 5 14.57 28.21 5.15
C PHE A 5 13.37 27.37 4.71
N SER A 6 12.96 27.41 3.44
CA SER A 6 11.98 26.45 2.91
C SER A 6 12.64 25.14 2.46
N ILE A 7 13.38 24.49 3.36
CA ILE A 7 13.81 23.10 3.17
C ILE A 7 13.25 22.28 4.34
N SER A 8 11.94 22.04 4.30
CA SER A 8 11.36 20.90 5.01
C SER A 8 10.56 20.13 3.99
N GLY A 9 11.29 19.33 3.20
CA GLY A 9 10.70 18.30 2.36
C GLY A 9 10.08 17.25 3.28
N LYS A 10 8.91 17.54 3.83
CA LYS A 10 8.05 16.55 4.50
C LYS A 10 7.71 15.50 3.44
N LYS A 11 8.46 14.40 3.44
CA LYS A 11 8.11 13.24 2.62
C LYS A 11 6.87 12.62 3.23
N ASN A 12 5.77 12.60 2.49
CA ASN A 12 4.55 11.92 2.92
C ASN A 12 4.90 10.47 3.29
N PRO A 13 4.57 10.02 4.51
CA PRO A 13 4.92 8.67 4.94
C PRO A 13 4.21 7.67 4.04
N THR A 14 4.91 6.59 3.69
CA THR A 14 4.39 5.52 2.82
C THR A 14 4.06 4.30 3.67
N LEU A 15 2.84 3.79 3.51
CA LEU A 15 2.35 2.56 4.11
C LEU A 15 2.19 1.50 3.03
N THR A 16 2.86 0.37 3.19
CA THR A 16 2.78 -0.77 2.26
C THR A 16 1.88 -1.86 2.85
N ILE A 17 0.83 -2.23 2.12
CA ILE A 17 -0.05 -3.36 2.45
C ILE A 17 0.40 -4.58 1.65
N ALA A 18 1.01 -5.55 2.32
CA ALA A 18 1.30 -6.85 1.71
C ALA A 18 0.01 -7.68 1.64
N THR A 19 -0.32 -8.22 0.46
CA THR A 19 -1.55 -9.02 0.25
C THR A 19 -1.31 -10.18 -0.73
N ARG A 20 -2.13 -11.23 -0.66
CA ARG A 20 -2.11 -12.31 -1.66
C ARG A 20 -2.63 -11.81 -3.00
N GLY A 21 -2.25 -12.50 -4.08
CA GLY A 21 -2.66 -12.14 -5.44
C GLY A 21 -4.07 -12.57 -5.87
N SER A 22 -4.85 -13.24 -5.01
CA SER A 22 -6.21 -13.66 -5.37
C SER A 22 -7.17 -12.48 -5.44
N THR A 23 -8.22 -12.58 -6.27
CA THR A 23 -9.22 -11.51 -6.45
C THR A 23 -9.84 -11.05 -5.13
N LEU A 24 -10.14 -11.99 -4.23
CA LEU A 24 -10.69 -11.66 -2.90
C LEU A 24 -9.67 -10.92 -2.03
N ALA A 25 -8.41 -11.35 -2.03
CA ALA A 25 -7.36 -10.71 -1.22
C ALA A 25 -7.04 -9.29 -1.73
N LEU A 26 -7.09 -9.07 -3.04
CA LEU A 26 -6.96 -7.75 -3.64
C LEU A 26 -8.17 -6.85 -3.29
N TRP A 27 -9.40 -7.39 -3.34
CA TRP A 27 -10.58 -6.63 -2.92
C TRP A 27 -10.48 -6.20 -1.45
N GLN A 28 -10.09 -7.12 -0.56
CA GLN A 28 -9.87 -6.84 0.85
C GLN A 28 -8.79 -5.76 1.06
N ALA A 29 -7.66 -5.86 0.35
CA ALA A 29 -6.58 -4.89 0.47
C ALA A 29 -6.97 -3.48 -0.04
N ASN A 30 -7.77 -3.41 -1.11
CA ASN A 30 -8.29 -2.14 -1.61
C ASN A 30 -9.28 -1.51 -0.63
N TRP A 31 -10.19 -2.30 -0.04
CA TRP A 31 -11.11 -1.80 0.99
C TRP A 31 -10.37 -1.22 2.19
N VAL A 32 -9.33 -1.90 2.68
CA VAL A 32 -8.48 -1.38 3.78
C VAL A 32 -7.78 -0.09 3.37
N ARG A 33 -7.21 -0.04 2.15
CA ARG A 33 -6.59 1.17 1.61
C ARG A 33 -7.56 2.36 1.58
N GLU A 34 -8.79 2.16 1.13
CA GLU A 34 -9.82 3.20 1.10
C GLU A 34 -10.10 3.73 2.51
N LYS A 35 -10.27 2.85 3.50
CA LYS A 35 -10.49 3.26 4.90
C LYS A 35 -9.33 4.04 5.51
N ILE A 36 -8.11 3.69 5.14
CA ILE A 36 -6.93 4.43 5.59
C ILE A 36 -6.90 5.82 4.96
N LEU A 37 -7.16 5.93 3.65
CA LEU A 37 -7.15 7.22 2.94
C LEU A 37 -8.32 8.14 3.33
N GLU A 38 -9.46 7.57 3.74
CA GLU A 38 -10.58 8.32 4.33
C GLU A 38 -10.17 9.07 5.62
N GLN A 39 -9.30 8.46 6.44
CA GLN A 39 -8.85 9.04 7.72
C GLN A 39 -7.52 9.80 7.64
N HIS A 40 -6.65 9.39 6.72
CA HIS A 40 -5.28 9.87 6.58
C HIS A 40 -4.98 10.15 5.10
N SER A 41 -5.53 11.24 4.58
CA SER A 41 -5.37 11.62 3.16
C SER A 41 -3.92 11.99 2.78
N GLU A 42 -3.07 12.29 3.77
CA GLU A 42 -1.69 12.74 3.58
C GLU A 42 -0.68 11.60 3.40
N ILE A 43 -1.07 10.35 3.62
CA ILE A 43 -0.16 9.19 3.54
C ILE A 43 -0.27 8.48 2.19
N ASN A 44 0.85 7.96 1.70
CA ASN A 44 0.88 7.18 0.47
C ASN A 44 0.64 5.70 0.79
N VAL A 45 -0.48 5.13 0.34
CA VAL A 45 -0.80 3.70 0.57
C VAL A 45 -0.56 2.88 -0.70
N VAL A 46 0.36 1.92 -0.61
CA VAL A 46 0.79 1.04 -1.72
C VAL A 46 0.42 -0.41 -1.43
N LEU A 47 -0.11 -1.13 -2.42
CA LEU A 47 -0.35 -2.57 -2.32
C LEU A 47 0.85 -3.33 -2.89
N LEU A 48 1.37 -4.28 -2.13
CA LEU A 48 2.41 -5.22 -2.55
C LEU A 48 1.82 -6.62 -2.59
N THR A 49 1.70 -7.19 -3.79
CA THR A 49 1.29 -8.58 -3.94
C THR A 49 2.43 -9.52 -3.57
N VAL A 50 2.12 -10.51 -2.74
CA VAL A 50 3.05 -11.56 -2.31
C VAL A 50 2.46 -12.93 -2.63
N THR A 51 3.33 -13.85 -3.06
CA THR A 51 2.97 -15.26 -3.27
C THR A 51 3.29 -16.04 -2.00
N THR A 52 2.34 -16.83 -1.52
CA THR A 52 2.52 -17.71 -0.36
C THR A 52 2.68 -19.17 -0.80
N ALA A 53 3.19 -20.04 0.06
CA ALA A 53 3.32 -21.47 -0.24
C ALA A 53 1.96 -22.12 -0.61
N GLY A 54 0.87 -21.65 -0.01
CA GLY A 54 -0.49 -22.10 -0.34
C GLY A 54 -1.05 -21.56 -1.66
N ASP A 55 -0.41 -20.57 -2.29
CA ASP A 55 -0.74 -20.15 -3.65
C ASP A 55 -0.15 -21.10 -4.72
N LEU A 56 0.95 -21.78 -4.38
CA LEU A 56 1.69 -22.65 -5.31
C LEU A 56 1.01 -24.02 -5.51
N THR A 57 0.24 -24.50 -4.54
CA THR A 57 -0.34 -25.85 -4.53
C THR A 57 -1.50 -26.06 -5.50
N ASN A 58 -1.95 -25.02 -6.21
CA ASN A 58 -2.98 -25.11 -7.26
C ASN A 58 -2.41 -25.11 -8.69
N SER A 59 -1.08 -25.05 -8.84
CA SER A 59 -0.42 -25.25 -10.13
C SER A 59 -0.27 -26.75 -10.37
N ASN A 60 -1.35 -27.42 -10.80
CA ASN A 60 -1.25 -28.76 -11.36
C ASN A 60 -0.39 -28.70 -12.65
N PRO A 61 0.54 -29.64 -12.90
CA PRO A 61 1.19 -29.76 -14.20
C PRO A 61 0.19 -30.12 -15.31
#